data_AF-A0A9P1EIF2-F1
#
_entry.id   AF-A0A9P1EIF2-F1
#
_cell.length_a   1.000
_cell.length_b   1.000
_cell.length_c   1.000
_cell.angle_alpha   90.00
_cell.angle_beta   90.00
_cell.angle_gamma   90.00
#
_symmetry.space_group_name_H-M   'P 1'
#
loop_
_entity.id
_entity.type
_entity.pdbx_description
1 polymer ?
#
loop_
_entity_poly.entity_id
_entity_poly.type
_entity_poly.pdbx_seq_one_letter_code
_entity_poly.pdbx_strand_id
1 'polypeptide(L)'
;MASSSPAISSRLEKAGDKYRSILAHESSENIHWRHGAPPIYHHVNKLFEDGRTQVWAKGSLEETVQNAVKSWEMELSHKTRIQDFKTINPHKFKLFVNG
;
A
#
# COMPACT_ATOMS: atom_id res chain seq x y z
N MET A 1 14.31 -5.50 19.20
CA MET A 1 13.17 -5.86 18.34
C MET A 1 11.91 -5.39 19.05
N ALA A 2 11.35 -4.23 18.67
CA ALA A 2 10.17 -3.70 19.34
C ALA A 2 8.93 -4.49 18.87
N SER A 3 8.39 -5.33 19.76
CA SER A 3 7.12 -6.01 19.55
C SER A 3 6.00 -4.97 19.59
N SER A 4 5.45 -4.62 18.43
CA SER A 4 4.28 -3.73 18.34
C SER A 4 3.07 -4.35 19.04
N SER A 5 2.41 -3.57 19.90
CA SER A 5 1.27 -4.02 20.70
C SER A 5 0.01 -4.26 19.83
N PRO A 6 -0.76 -5.35 20.03
CA PRO A 6 -1.92 -5.73 19.20
C PRO A 6 -3.00 -4.64 19.08
N ALA A 7 -3.15 -3.82 20.12
CA ALA A 7 -4.16 -2.76 20.20
C ALA A 7 -3.88 -1.55 19.29
N ILE A 8 -2.60 -1.27 18.98
CA ILE A 8 -2.23 -0.18 18.06
C ILE A 8 -2.48 -0.64 16.61
N SER A 9 -2.15 -1.90 16.31
CA SER A 9 -2.38 -2.51 15.00
C SER A 9 -3.87 -2.45 14.60
N SER A 10 -4.77 -2.85 15.50
CA SER A 10 -6.22 -2.90 15.21
C SER A 10 -6.87 -1.53 15.03
N ARG A 11 -6.33 -0.47 15.64
CA ARG A 11 -6.83 0.91 15.47
C ARG A 11 -6.36 1.53 14.16
N LEU A 12 -5.16 1.18 13.70
CA LEU A 12 -4.61 1.63 12.43
C LEU A 12 -5.27 0.92 11.23
N GLU A 13 -5.57 -0.37 11.36
CA GLU A 13 -6.36 -1.13 10.36
C GLU A 13 -7.72 -0.46 10.09
N LYS A 14 -8.39 0.06 11.13
CA LYS A 14 -9.70 0.73 10.98
C LYS A 14 -9.65 2.12 10.32
N ALA A 15 -8.51 2.80 10.32
CA ALA A 15 -8.41 4.16 9.78
C ALA A 15 -8.12 4.20 8.28
N GLY A 16 -7.68 3.08 7.68
CA GLY A 16 -7.22 3.01 6.30
C GLY A 16 -5.91 3.78 6.09
N ASP A 17 -5.03 3.28 5.21
CA ASP A 17 -3.82 4.01 4.83
C ASP A 17 -4.18 5.12 3.83
N LYS A 18 -4.08 6.38 4.26
CA LYS A 18 -4.31 7.58 3.44
C LYS A 18 -3.58 7.54 2.10
N TYR A 19 -2.38 6.97 2.06
CA TYR A 19 -1.52 6.95 0.88
C TYR A 19 -1.78 5.76 -0.05
N ARG A 20 -2.66 4.85 0.34
CA ARG A 20 -3.04 3.64 -0.40
C ARG A 20 -4.55 3.50 -0.46
N SER A 21 -5.24 4.62 -0.60
CA SER A 21 -6.70 4.72 -0.60
C SER A 21 -7.38 3.87 -1.67
N ILE A 22 -6.68 3.56 -2.78
CA ILE A 22 -7.12 2.65 -3.85
C ILE A 22 -7.48 1.26 -3.29
N LEU A 23 -6.84 0.86 -2.18
CA LEU A 23 -6.97 -0.47 -1.58
C LEU A 23 -7.90 -0.48 -0.36
N ALA A 24 -8.54 0.65 -0.02
CA ALA A 24 -9.33 0.79 1.20
C ALA A 24 -10.56 -0.14 1.28
N HIS A 25 -11.02 -0.68 0.16
CA HIS A 25 -12.17 -1.58 0.07
C HIS A 25 -11.80 -3.05 -0.15
N GLU A 26 -10.53 -3.43 0.04
CA GLU A 26 -10.11 -4.81 -0.10
C GLU A 26 -10.64 -5.67 1.06
N SER A 27 -11.49 -6.65 0.74
CA SER A 27 -11.79 -7.73 1.68
C SER A 27 -10.56 -8.64 1.79
N SER A 28 -10.00 -8.73 2.99
CA SER A 28 -8.80 -9.53 3.28
C SER A 28 -9.01 -11.03 3.11
N GLU A 29 -10.26 -11.49 2.94
CA GLU A 29 -10.64 -12.91 2.95
C GLU A 29 -10.05 -13.74 1.82
N ASN A 30 -9.57 -13.12 0.72
CA ASN A 30 -9.01 -13.86 -0.42
C ASN A 30 -7.63 -13.36 -0.90
N ILE A 31 -7.03 -12.36 -0.25
CA ILE A 31 -5.73 -11.84 -0.70
C ILE A 31 -4.60 -12.71 -0.17
N HIS A 32 -3.70 -13.13 -1.06
CA HIS A 32 -2.55 -13.95 -0.69
C HIS A 32 -1.35 -13.05 -0.38
N TRP A 33 -1.13 -12.83 0.92
CA TRP A 33 -0.04 -12.05 1.45
C TRP A 33 1.24 -12.90 1.62
N ARG A 34 2.38 -12.34 1.20
CA ARG A 34 3.70 -12.97 1.33
C ARG A 34 4.07 -13.32 2.77
N HIS A 35 3.56 -12.55 3.73
CA HIS A 35 3.82 -12.73 5.17
C HIS A 35 2.53 -12.99 5.96
N GLY A 36 1.49 -13.51 5.32
CA GLY A 36 0.24 -13.93 5.96
C GLY A 36 -0.73 -12.82 6.38
N ALA A 37 -0.32 -11.55 6.29
CA ALA A 37 -1.15 -10.38 6.63
C ALA A 37 -0.76 -9.16 5.78
N PRO A 38 -1.64 -8.16 5.65
CA PRO A 38 -1.31 -6.89 5.03
C PRO A 38 -0.16 -6.18 5.78
N PRO A 39 0.76 -5.49 5.08
CA PRO A 39 1.82 -4.71 5.70
C PRO A 39 1.29 -3.43 6.36
N ILE A 40 1.93 -3.01 7.46
CA ILE A 40 1.57 -1.79 8.20
C ILE A 40 2.59 -0.69 7.92
N TYR A 41 2.16 0.44 7.35
CA TYR A 41 3.05 1.52 6.90
C TYR A 41 3.22 2.70 7.88
N HIS A 42 2.74 2.60 9.13
CA HIS A 42 2.71 3.71 10.09
C HIS A 42 4.03 4.49 10.21
N HIS A 43 5.15 3.80 10.47
CA HIS A 43 6.44 4.46 10.64
C HIS A 43 6.97 5.07 9.35
N VAL A 44 6.80 4.39 8.23
CA VAL A 44 7.23 4.89 6.91
C VAL A 44 6.41 6.11 6.51
N ASN A 45 5.10 6.11 6.76
CA ASN A 45 4.23 7.25 6.52
C ASN A 45 4.61 8.44 7.41
N LYS A 46 4.95 8.21 8.68
CA LYS A 46 5.46 9.26 9.56
C LYS A 46 6.75 9.87 9.00
N LEU A 47 7.75 9.05 8.66
CA LEU A 47 9.01 9.54 8.09
C LEU A 47 8.80 10.30 6.77
N PHE A 48 7.86 9.83 5.94
CA PHE A 48 7.47 10.54 4.73
C PHE A 48 6.89 11.93 5.04
N GLU A 49 5.98 12.04 6.00
CA GLU A 49 5.40 13.33 6.41
C GLU A 49 6.45 14.28 6.99
N ASP A 50 7.35 13.77 7.85
CA ASP A 50 8.42 14.54 8.47
C ASP A 50 9.41 15.08 7.41
N GLY A 51 9.66 14.34 6.32
CA GLY A 51 10.58 14.71 5.25
C GLY A 51 9.92 15.38 4.03
N ARG A 52 8.60 15.51 4.00
CA ARG A 52 7.88 15.98 2.80
C ARG A 52 8.03 17.50 2.63
N THR A 53 8.52 17.91 1.47
CA THR A 53 8.68 19.33 1.10
C THR A 53 7.48 19.93 0.36
N GLN A 54 6.62 19.08 -0.23
CA GLN A 54 5.48 19.53 -1.03
C GLN A 54 4.21 18.77 -0.69
N VAL A 55 3.11 19.51 -0.50
CA VAL A 55 1.78 18.94 -0.23
C VAL A 55 0.93 19.06 -1.48
N TRP A 56 0.46 17.93 -1.99
CA TRP A 56 -0.43 17.89 -3.14
C TRP A 56 -1.85 18.26 -2.76
N ALA A 57 -2.51 19.03 -3.62
CA ALA A 57 -3.91 19.36 -3.43
C ALA A 57 -4.77 18.09 -3.55
N LYS A 58 -5.83 18.01 -2.73
CA LYS A 58 -6.75 16.88 -2.79
C LYS A 58 -7.41 16.81 -4.17
N GLY A 59 -7.40 15.63 -4.79
CA GLY A 59 -7.91 15.38 -6.14
C GLY A 59 -6.95 15.80 -7.25
N SER A 60 -5.72 16.25 -6.94
CA SER A 60 -4.75 16.59 -7.96
C SER A 60 -4.17 15.35 -8.65
N LEU A 61 -3.56 15.56 -9.83
CA LEU A 61 -2.88 14.50 -10.54
C LEU A 61 -1.69 13.97 -9.73
N GLU A 62 -0.96 14.86 -9.05
CA GLU A 62 0.18 14.51 -8.22
C GLU A 62 -0.22 13.65 -7.01
N GLU A 63 -1.34 13.98 -6.34
CA GLU A 63 -1.90 13.13 -5.29
C GLU A 63 -2.27 11.74 -5.85
N THR A 64 -2.90 11.72 -7.03
CA THR A 64 -3.32 10.48 -7.70
C THR A 64 -2.12 9.60 -8.05
N VAL A 65 -1.09 10.17 -8.66
CA VAL A 65 0.15 9.46 -9.03
C VAL A 65 0.85 8.94 -7.78
N GLN A 66 0.95 9.74 -6.72
CA GLN A 66 1.56 9.31 -5.46
C GLN A 66 0.83 8.10 -4.87
N ASN A 67 -0.51 8.15 -4.81
CA ASN A 67 -1.31 7.04 -4.27
C ASN A 67 -1.20 5.79 -5.16
N ALA A 68 -1.18 5.95 -6.49
CA ALA A 68 -1.01 4.85 -7.43
C ALA A 68 0.34 4.13 -7.25
N VAL A 69 1.44 4.88 -7.19
CA VAL A 69 2.79 4.31 -7.05
C VAL A 69 2.98 3.64 -5.68
N LYS A 70 2.53 4.28 -4.59
CA LYS A 70 2.64 3.70 -3.24
C LYS A 70 1.79 2.45 -3.06
N SER A 71 0.64 2.38 -3.74
CA SER A 71 -0.20 1.18 -3.76
C SER A 71 0.46 0.08 -4.60
N TRP A 72 0.96 0.41 -5.80
CA TRP A 72 1.59 -0.56 -6.70
C TRP A 72 2.83 -1.20 -6.09
N GLU A 73 3.69 -0.41 -5.45
CA GLU A 73 4.88 -0.94 -4.75
C GLU A 73 4.48 -1.91 -3.64
N MET A 74 3.47 -1.56 -2.83
CA MET A 74 2.98 -2.44 -1.77
C MET A 74 2.48 -3.77 -2.34
N GLU A 75 1.65 -3.72 -3.38
CA GLU A 75 1.13 -4.92 -4.03
C GLU A 75 2.28 -5.78 -4.58
N LEU A 76 3.23 -5.17 -5.29
CA LEU A 76 4.39 -5.85 -5.88
C LEU A 76 5.26 -6.55 -4.83
N SER A 77 5.55 -5.86 -3.74
CA SER A 77 6.41 -6.36 -2.67
C SER A 77 5.73 -7.42 -1.81
N HIS A 78 4.44 -7.25 -1.51
CA HIS A 78 3.75 -8.01 -0.46
C HIS A 78 2.66 -8.99 -0.93
N LYS A 79 2.05 -8.81 -2.10
CA LYS A 79 1.10 -9.80 -2.64
C LYS A 79 1.85 -10.85 -3.44
N THR A 80 1.45 -12.11 -3.34
CA THR A 80 2.14 -13.22 -4.05
C THR A 80 1.49 -13.58 -5.38
N ARG A 81 0.25 -13.14 -5.62
CA ARG A 81 -0.53 -13.46 -6.82
C ARG A 81 -0.86 -12.18 -7.57
N ILE A 82 -0.57 -12.15 -8.87
CA ILE A 82 -0.83 -10.98 -9.70
C ILE A 82 -2.33 -10.67 -9.85
N GLN A 83 -3.18 -11.69 -9.67
CA GLN A 83 -4.64 -11.58 -9.71
C GLN A 83 -5.21 -10.76 -8.55
N ASP A 84 -4.45 -10.65 -7.45
CA ASP A 84 -4.84 -9.88 -6.27
C ASP A 84 -4.50 -8.39 -6.45
N PHE A 85 -3.86 -7.98 -7.54
CA PHE A 85 -3.45 -6.59 -7.77
C PHE A 85 -4.61 -5.77 -8.34
N LYS A 86 -4.79 -4.55 -7.82
CA LYS A 86 -5.76 -3.57 -8.32
C LYS A 86 -5.11 -2.47 -9.14
N THR A 87 -3.80 -2.28 -8.99
CA THR A 87 -3.07 -1.19 -9.64
C THR A 87 -2.62 -1.51 -11.06
N ILE A 88 -2.78 -2.75 -11.51
CA ILE A 88 -2.38 -3.21 -12.86
C ILE A 88 -3.49 -4.02 -13.52
N ASN A 89 -3.40 -4.15 -14.83
CA ASN A 89 -4.18 -5.14 -15.57
C ASN A 89 -3.39 -6.47 -15.63
N PRO A 90 -3.82 -7.55 -14.94
CA PRO A 90 -3.05 -8.79 -14.85
C PRO A 90 -2.90 -9.52 -16.19
N HIS A 91 -3.73 -9.22 -17.19
CA HIS A 91 -3.65 -9.82 -18.52
C HIS A 91 -2.69 -9.07 -19.46
N LYS A 92 -2.38 -7.81 -19.16
CA LYS A 92 -1.56 -6.95 -20.04
C LYS A 92 -0.21 -6.59 -19.42
N PHE A 93 -0.14 -6.55 -18.10
CA PHE A 93 1.05 -6.14 -17.37
C PHE A 93 2.12 -7.24 -17.45
N LYS A 94 3.34 -6.84 -17.80
CA LYS A 94 4.54 -7.69 -17.77
C LYS A 94 5.67 -6.90 -17.13
N LEU A 95 6.35 -7.51 -16.18
CA LEU A 95 7.53 -6.94 -15.51
C LEU A 95 8.71 -7.86 -15.76
N PHE A 96 9.80 -7.30 -16.25
CA PHE A 96 11.07 -7.99 -16.48
C PHE A 96 12.14 -7.32 -15.63
N VAL A 97 12.99 -8.11 -14.99
CA VAL A 97 14.09 -7.63 -14.16
C VAL A 97 15.37 -8.24 -14.70
N ASN A 98 16.25 -7.38 -15.22
CA ASN A 98 17.52 -7.77 -15.89
C ASN A 98 17.36 -8.49 -17.24
N GLY A 99 16.29 -8.21 -17.98
CA GLY A 99 16.00 -8.83 -19.27
C GLY A 99 15.26 -10.15 -19.14
#